data_AF-A0A2W4Z5U3-F1
#
_entry.id   AF-A0A2W4Z5U3-F1
#
_cell.length_a   1.000
_cell.length_b   1.000
_cell.length_c   1.000
_cell.angle_alpha   90.00
_cell.angle_beta   90.00
_cell.angle_gamma   90.00
#
_symmetry.space_group_name_H-M   'P 1'
#
loop_
_entity.id
_entity.type
_entity.pdbx_description
1 polymer ?
#
loop_
_entity_poly.entity_id
_entity_poly.type
_entity_poly.pdbx_seq_one_letter_code
_entity_poly.pdbx_strand_id
1 'polypeptide(L)'
;EEGMLVERGNVYVAPGGLHMTFVKKGMDIRIALNDGPPESFCKPSVDPMIRSAIDVWGPRFLTVILTGMGSDGLNGSKKLVEAGGRVIAQNQETSVVWGMPGAVATNGLCTAVLPLEDIGPYVRQAFGK
;
A
#
# COMPACT_ATOMS: atom_id res chain seq x y z
N GLU A 1 7.97 -14.88 -2.23
CA GLU A 1 7.80 -16.04 -1.32
C GLU A 1 8.25 -15.66 0.08
N GLU A 2 7.96 -16.50 1.09
CA GLU A 2 8.43 -16.28 2.46
C GLU A 2 9.94 -16.10 2.52
N GLY A 3 10.42 -15.06 3.21
CA GLY A 3 11.84 -14.78 3.40
C GLY A 3 12.57 -14.21 2.18
N MET A 4 11.88 -14.01 1.05
CA MET A 4 12.44 -13.45 -0.18
C MET A 4 12.98 -12.03 0.06
N LEU A 5 14.17 -11.73 -0.45
CA LEU A 5 14.77 -10.40 -0.38
C LEU A 5 13.97 -9.41 -1.24
N VAL A 6 13.69 -8.22 -0.70
CA VAL A 6 13.05 -7.13 -1.45
C VAL A 6 14.14 -6.39 -2.25
N GLU A 7 14.10 -6.57 -3.55
CA GLU A 7 15.11 -6.05 -4.48
C GLU A 7 14.52 -5.03 -5.46
N ARG A 8 15.35 -4.08 -5.89
CA ARG A 8 14.97 -3.08 -6.90
C ARG A 8 14.69 -3.76 -8.24
N GLY A 9 13.76 -3.20 -9.01
CA GLY A 9 13.40 -3.72 -10.34
C GLY A 9 12.41 -4.89 -10.31
N ASN A 10 11.91 -5.27 -9.13
CA ASN A 10 10.94 -6.35 -8.96
C ASN A 10 9.56 -5.82 -8.57
N VAL A 11 8.53 -6.57 -8.96
CA VAL A 11 7.15 -6.39 -8.51
C VAL A 11 6.72 -7.67 -7.81
N TYR A 12 6.29 -7.53 -6.55
CA TYR A 12 5.85 -8.65 -5.72
C TYR A 12 4.34 -8.60 -5.53
N VAL A 13 3.69 -9.74 -5.73
CA VAL A 13 2.23 -9.87 -5.57
C VAL A 13 1.97 -10.75 -4.35
N ALA A 14 1.11 -10.27 -3.45
CA ALA A 14 0.73 -11.03 -2.26
C ALA A 14 -0.02 -12.31 -2.67
N PRO A 15 0.35 -13.48 -2.13
CA PRO A 15 -0.40 -14.70 -2.39
C PRO A 15 -1.78 -14.64 -1.73
N GLY A 16 -2.78 -15.24 -2.37
CA GLY A 16 -4.12 -15.38 -1.80
C GLY A 16 -4.10 -16.18 -0.50
N GLY A 17 -4.94 -15.81 0.47
CA GLY A 17 -5.07 -16.55 1.73
C GLY A 17 -4.00 -16.26 2.79
N LEU A 18 -3.00 -15.41 2.50
CA LEU A 18 -1.99 -14.97 3.47
C LEU A 18 -1.82 -13.45 3.42
N HIS A 19 -1.47 -12.83 4.53
CA HIS A 19 -1.04 -11.43 4.55
C HIS A 19 0.43 -11.33 4.13
N MET A 20 0.73 -10.45 3.17
CA MET A 20 2.10 -10.11 2.82
C MET A 20 2.55 -8.88 3.62
N THR A 21 3.62 -9.03 4.39
CA THR A 21 4.24 -7.99 5.21
C THR A 21 5.74 -7.92 4.93
N PHE A 22 6.41 -6.95 5.55
CA PHE A 22 7.85 -6.75 5.41
C PHE A 22 8.53 -6.83 6.77
N VAL A 23 9.71 -7.45 6.79
CA VAL A 23 10.53 -7.58 8.00
C VAL A 23 11.97 -7.19 7.71
N LYS A 24 12.60 -6.51 8.67
CA LYS A 24 14.02 -6.16 8.62
C LYS A 24 14.84 -7.27 9.28
N LYS A 25 15.79 -7.86 8.54
CA LYS A 25 16.77 -8.83 9.06
C LYS A 25 18.19 -8.27 8.83
N GLY A 26 18.75 -7.63 9.86
CA GLY A 26 20.02 -6.93 9.73
C GLY A 26 19.89 -5.70 8.82
N MET A 27 20.65 -5.69 7.72
CA MET A 27 20.53 -4.66 6.67
C MET A 27 19.51 -5.01 5.59
N ASP A 28 19.09 -6.28 5.53
CA ASP A 28 18.16 -6.77 4.52
C ASP A 28 16.71 -6.49 4.90
N ILE A 29 15.89 -6.28 3.88
CA ILE A 29 14.44 -6.24 4.00
C ILE A 29 13.88 -7.44 3.25
N ARG A 30 13.05 -8.24 3.92
CA ARG A 30 12.49 -9.47 3.37
C ARG A 30 10.98 -9.47 3.45
N ILE A 31 10.37 -10.15 2.50
CA ILE A 31 8.94 -10.46 2.52
C ILE A 31 8.69 -11.47 3.64
N ALA A 32 7.65 -11.22 4.43
CA ALA A 32 7.09 -12.17 5.37
C ALA A 32 5.62 -12.42 5.00
N LEU A 33 5.19 -13.66 5.13
CA LEU A 33 3.84 -14.11 4.92
C LEU A 33 3.27 -14.53 6.26
N ASN A 34 2.10 -14.00 6.59
CA ASN A 34 1.42 -14.24 7.85
C ASN A 34 0.04 -14.85 7.59
N ASP A 35 -0.27 -15.94 8.29
CA ASP A 35 -1.60 -16.57 8.31
C ASP A 35 -2.46 -16.03 9.48
N GLY A 36 -2.35 -14.73 9.72
CA GLY A 36 -3.16 -14.04 10.72
C GLY A 36 -4.66 -14.05 10.39
N PRO A 37 -5.51 -13.63 11.34
CA PRO A 37 -6.92 -13.46 11.07
C PRO A 37 -7.15 -12.42 9.96
N PRO A 38 -8.21 -12.55 9.14
CA PRO A 38 -8.55 -11.55 8.14
C PRO A 38 -8.70 -10.15 8.74
N GLU A 39 -8.19 -9.15 8.03
CA GLU A 39 -8.37 -7.74 8.36
C GLU A 39 -9.21 -7.07 7.29
N SER A 40 -10.14 -6.20 7.70
CA SER A 40 -11.13 -5.62 6.79
C SER A 40 -11.93 -6.67 6.00
N PHE A 41 -12.12 -7.86 6.59
CA PHE A 41 -12.73 -9.05 5.97
C PHE A 41 -11.97 -9.62 4.77
N CYS A 42 -10.70 -9.22 4.58
CA CYS A 42 -9.85 -9.64 3.47
C CYS A 42 -8.59 -10.36 3.96
N LYS A 43 -8.14 -11.34 3.17
CA LYS A 43 -6.84 -12.02 3.34
C LYS A 43 -6.32 -12.45 1.95
N PRO A 44 -5.35 -11.74 1.35
CA PRO A 44 -4.54 -10.64 1.90
C PRO A 44 -5.32 -9.35 2.18
N SER A 45 -4.76 -8.52 3.06
CA SER A 45 -5.23 -7.16 3.35
C SER A 45 -4.06 -6.19 3.21
N VAL A 46 -4.35 -4.98 2.76
CA VAL A 46 -3.42 -3.87 2.53
C VAL A 46 -3.00 -3.22 3.86
N ASP A 47 -3.88 -3.20 4.86
CA ASP A 47 -3.59 -2.58 6.16
C ASP A 47 -2.35 -3.17 6.88
N PRO A 48 -2.22 -4.51 7.03
CA PRO A 48 -1.00 -5.13 7.56
C PRO A 48 0.26 -4.82 6.75
N MET A 49 0.13 -4.78 5.42
CA MET A 49 1.23 -4.49 4.51
C MET A 49 1.78 -3.10 4.78
N ILE A 50 0.91 -2.07 4.82
CA ILE A 50 1.31 -0.68 5.09
C ILE A 50 1.94 -0.57 6.49
N ARG A 51 1.35 -1.19 7.52
CA ARG A 51 1.90 -1.12 8.88
C ARG A 51 3.31 -1.70 8.97
N SER A 52 3.52 -2.89 8.42
CA SER A 52 4.86 -3.48 8.39
C SER A 52 5.85 -2.69 7.52
N ALA A 53 5.37 -2.03 6.47
CA ALA A 53 6.19 -1.15 5.65
C ALA A 53 6.65 0.09 6.44
N ILE A 54 5.79 0.67 7.28
CA ILE A 54 6.17 1.75 8.20
C ILE A 54 7.26 1.28 9.17
N ASP A 55 7.13 0.08 9.73
CA ASP A 55 8.12 -0.45 10.69
C ASP A 55 9.52 -0.61 10.06
N VAL A 56 9.57 -0.91 8.75
CA VAL A 56 10.83 -1.18 8.05
C VAL A 56 11.42 0.06 7.38
N TRP A 57 10.61 0.84 6.66
CA TRP A 57 11.06 2.00 5.88
C TRP A 57 10.76 3.35 6.55
N GLY A 58 10.00 3.37 7.64
CA GLY A 58 9.40 4.61 8.15
C GLY A 58 8.46 5.20 7.10
N PRO A 59 8.38 6.54 6.96
CA PRO A 59 7.52 7.18 5.96
C PRO A 59 8.10 7.18 4.53
N ARG A 60 9.23 6.53 4.28
CA ARG A 60 9.99 6.64 3.02
C ARG A 60 9.51 5.68 1.93
N PHE A 61 8.20 5.58 1.76
CA PHE A 61 7.56 4.85 0.67
C PHE A 61 6.27 5.57 0.25
N LEU A 62 5.72 5.17 -0.90
CA LEU A 62 4.47 5.69 -1.43
C LEU A 62 3.42 4.60 -1.42
N THR A 63 2.27 4.87 -0.83
CA THR A 63 1.09 4.03 -0.96
C THR A 63 0.24 4.52 -2.12
N VAL A 64 -0.15 3.61 -3.01
CA VAL A 64 -1.07 3.86 -4.12
C VAL A 64 -2.32 3.00 -3.92
N ILE A 65 -3.47 3.63 -3.67
CA ILE A 65 -4.75 2.92 -3.51
C ILE A 65 -5.53 3.01 -4.81
N LEU A 66 -5.74 1.86 -5.46
CA LEU A 66 -6.47 1.74 -6.71
C LEU A 66 -7.91 1.28 -6.47
N THR A 67 -8.71 1.27 -7.54
CA THR A 67 -10.10 0.78 -7.57
C THR A 67 -10.29 -0.52 -6.78
N GLY A 68 -11.39 -0.59 -6.03
CA GLY A 68 -11.75 -1.76 -5.24
C GLY A 68 -12.87 -1.45 -4.25
N MET A 69 -13.53 -2.49 -3.78
CA MET A 69 -14.62 -2.38 -2.80
C MET A 69 -14.06 -2.31 -1.37
N GLY A 70 -14.83 -1.69 -0.47
CA GLY A 70 -14.51 -1.67 0.97
C GLY A 70 -13.61 -0.51 1.35
N SER A 71 -12.90 -0.68 2.47
CA SER A 71 -12.05 0.35 3.07
C SER A 71 -10.66 -0.18 3.44
N ASP A 72 -10.27 -1.32 2.89
CA ASP A 72 -8.95 -1.90 3.13
C ASP A 72 -7.85 -0.92 2.67
N GLY A 73 -6.83 -0.74 3.51
CA GLY A 73 -5.79 0.27 3.33
C GLY A 73 -6.09 1.61 3.99
N LEU A 74 -7.30 1.87 4.50
CA LEU A 74 -7.63 3.13 5.18
C LEU A 74 -6.84 3.30 6.49
N ASN A 75 -6.83 2.26 7.34
CA ASN A 75 -6.21 2.36 8.66
C ASN A 75 -4.69 2.41 8.57
N GLY A 76 -4.11 1.63 7.64
CA GLY A 76 -2.70 1.68 7.31
C GLY A 76 -2.31 3.06 6.75
N SER A 77 -3.14 3.61 5.85
CA SER A 77 -2.90 4.95 5.28
C SER A 77 -2.93 6.06 6.34
N LYS A 78 -3.85 5.98 7.31
CA LYS A 78 -3.86 6.92 8.46
C LYS A 78 -2.54 6.91 9.21
N LYS A 79 -2.07 5.71 9.58
CA LYS A 79 -0.79 5.54 10.27
C LYS A 79 0.40 6.03 9.45
N LEU A 80 0.37 5.83 8.13
CA LEU A 80 1.42 6.32 7.25
C LEU A 80 1.47 7.85 7.20
N VAL A 81 0.31 8.51 7.07
CA VAL A 81 0.22 9.97 7.05
C VAL A 81 0.64 10.56 8.40
N GLU A 82 0.24 9.96 9.52
CA GLU A 82 0.70 10.32 10.87
C GLU A 82 2.22 10.21 11.02
N ALA A 83 2.85 9.23 10.38
CA ALA A 83 4.30 9.06 10.32
C ALA A 83 5.00 10.04 9.34
N GLY A 84 4.25 10.87 8.60
CA GLY A 84 4.78 11.82 7.60
C GLY A 84 4.98 11.22 6.21
N GLY A 85 4.36 10.08 5.91
CA GLY A 85 4.42 9.42 4.61
C GLY A 85 3.40 9.95 3.60
N ARG A 86 3.39 9.34 2.41
CA ARG A 86 2.56 9.79 1.28
C ARG A 86 1.62 8.69 0.81
N VAL A 87 0.37 9.10 0.55
CA VAL A 87 -0.67 8.24 -0.03
C VAL A 87 -1.23 8.96 -1.25
N ILE A 88 -1.40 8.23 -2.35
CA ILE A 88 -2.19 8.69 -3.49
C ILE A 88 -3.30 7.70 -3.79
N ALA A 89 -4.40 8.18 -4.36
CA ALA A 89 -5.54 7.36 -4.70
C ALA A 89 -5.99 7.56 -6.15
N GLN A 90 -6.59 6.53 -6.73
CA GLN A 90 -7.27 6.62 -8.01
C GLN A 90 -8.54 7.48 -7.90
N ASN A 91 -8.80 8.32 -8.89
CA ASN A 91 -10.01 9.15 -8.95
C ASN A 91 -11.26 8.30 -9.22
N GLN A 92 -12.43 8.89 -8.98
CA GLN A 92 -13.70 8.20 -9.15
C GLN A 92 -13.99 7.85 -10.62
N GLU A 93 -13.64 8.76 -11.55
CA GLU A 93 -13.95 8.63 -12.97
C GLU A 93 -13.32 7.39 -13.63
N THR A 94 -12.07 7.08 -13.27
CA THR A 94 -11.37 5.92 -13.83
C THR A 94 -11.51 4.66 -12.99
N SER A 95 -12.16 4.77 -11.81
CA SER A 95 -12.37 3.63 -10.91
C SER A 95 -13.62 2.85 -11.30
N VAL A 96 -13.49 1.52 -11.38
CA VAL A 96 -14.66 0.63 -11.54
C VAL A 96 -15.50 0.63 -10.26
N VAL A 97 -14.82 0.56 -9.10
CA VAL A 97 -15.44 0.69 -7.78
C VAL A 97 -14.62 1.68 -6.97
N TRP A 98 -15.19 2.84 -6.69
CA TRP A 98 -14.55 3.88 -5.89
C TRP A 98 -14.78 3.69 -4.38
N GLY A 99 -14.55 2.45 -3.89
CA GLY A 99 -14.67 2.08 -2.49
C GLY A 99 -13.38 2.39 -1.71
N MET A 100 -12.35 1.56 -1.88
CA MET A 100 -11.05 1.75 -1.22
C MET A 100 -10.43 3.13 -1.51
N PRO A 101 -10.32 3.58 -2.79
CA PRO A 101 -9.74 4.89 -3.07
C PRO A 101 -10.64 6.02 -2.53
N GLY A 102 -11.96 5.86 -2.57
CA GLY A 102 -12.90 6.80 -1.97
C GLY A 102 -12.74 6.90 -0.45
N ALA A 103 -12.53 5.78 0.23
CA ALA A 103 -12.34 5.74 1.67
C ALA A 103 -11.11 6.56 2.11
N VAL A 104 -9.97 6.42 1.42
CA VAL A 104 -8.76 7.19 1.76
C VAL A 104 -8.86 8.66 1.31
N ALA A 105 -9.47 8.95 0.16
CA ALA A 105 -9.59 10.30 -0.36
C ALA A 105 -10.54 11.16 0.49
N THR A 106 -11.71 10.64 0.84
CA THR A 106 -12.71 11.36 1.65
C THR A 106 -12.26 11.59 3.10
N ASN A 107 -11.32 10.79 3.62
CA ASN A 107 -10.68 11.01 4.92
C ASN A 107 -9.53 12.03 4.86
N GLY A 108 -9.26 12.66 3.72
CA GLY A 108 -8.23 13.70 3.58
C GLY A 108 -6.79 13.19 3.68
N LEU A 109 -6.58 11.88 3.46
CA LEU A 109 -5.26 11.25 3.63
C LEU A 109 -4.38 11.34 2.37
N CYS A 110 -5.00 11.65 1.23
CA CYS A 110 -4.31 11.60 -0.06
C CYS A 110 -3.56 12.90 -0.35
N THR A 111 -2.27 12.79 -0.65
CA THR A 111 -1.49 13.89 -1.21
C THR A 111 -1.92 14.24 -2.64
N ALA A 112 -2.46 13.28 -3.37
CA ALA A 112 -3.06 13.48 -4.68
C ALA A 112 -4.14 12.41 -4.95
N VAL A 113 -5.17 12.81 -5.71
CA VAL A 113 -6.19 11.91 -6.28
C VAL A 113 -6.11 12.06 -7.79
N LEU A 114 -5.79 10.98 -8.51
CA LEU A 114 -5.36 11.04 -9.91
C LEU A 114 -6.16 10.07 -10.79
N PRO A 115 -6.41 10.40 -12.07
CA PRO A 115 -6.82 9.42 -13.09
C PRO A 115 -5.82 8.26 -13.18
N LEU A 116 -6.29 7.06 -13.56
CA LEU A 116 -5.46 5.85 -13.64
C LEU A 116 -4.23 6.04 -14.53
N GLU A 117 -4.40 6.72 -15.66
CA GLU A 117 -3.36 7.04 -16.64
C GLU A 117 -2.24 7.93 -16.07
N ASP A 118 -2.54 8.75 -15.07
CA ASP A 118 -1.60 9.69 -14.46
C ASP A 118 -0.84 9.10 -13.27
N ILE A 119 -1.30 7.97 -12.70
CA ILE A 119 -0.65 7.32 -11.56
C ILE A 119 0.77 6.88 -11.91
N GLY A 120 0.97 6.21 -13.05
CA GLY A 120 2.29 5.76 -13.50
C GLY A 120 3.29 6.91 -13.67
N PRO A 121 2.95 7.96 -14.45
CA PRO A 121 3.74 9.19 -14.56
C PRO A 121 4.07 9.82 -13.19
N TYR A 122 3.08 9.92 -12.30
CA TYR A 122 3.26 10.49 -10.96
C TYR A 122 4.26 9.68 -10.11
N VAL A 123 4.12 8.35 -10.08
CA VAL A 123 5.05 7.46 -9.35
C VAL A 123 6.47 7.63 -9.89
N ARG A 124 6.63 7.69 -11.21
CA ARG A 124 7.94 7.95 -11.84
C ARG A 124 8.50 9.31 -11.44
N GLN A 125 7.69 10.37 -11.39
CA GLN A 125 8.16 11.69 -10.96
C GLN A 125 8.54 11.69 -9.47
N ALA A 126 7.81 10.96 -8.63
CA ALA A 126 8.05 10.91 -7.18
C ALA A 126 9.34 10.19 -6.79
N PHE A 127 9.77 9.17 -7.56
CA PHE A 127 10.96 8.35 -7.27
C PHE A 127 12.05 8.37 -8.36
N GLY A 128 11.80 9.02 -9.49
CA GLY A 128 12.73 9.13 -10.61
C GLY A 128 13.83 10.14 -10.31
N LYS A 129 14.85 9.69 -9.59
CA LYS A 129 16.21 10.22 -9.62
C LYS A 129 17.19 9.06 -9.68
#